data_AF-A0A930EB84-F1
#
_entry.id   AF-A0A930EB84-F1
#
_cell.length_a   1.000
_cell.length_b   1.000
_cell.length_c   1.000
_cell.angle_alpha   90.00
_cell.angle_beta   90.00
_cell.angle_gamma   90.00
#
_symmetry.space_group_name_H-M   'P 1'
#
loop_
_entity.id
_entity.type
_entity.pdbx_description
1 polymer ?
#
loop_
_entity_poly.entity_id
_entity_poly.type
_entity_poly.pdbx_seq_one_letter_code
_entity_poly.pdbx_strand_id
1 'polypeptide(L)'
;MSEILLVQLLIITALITLSFKLLPLFVKLPENNPFVNKFFEALPYTVLVLLIFPDIFTSTGTGVFGLIKVFAGIGVIVYFSLKKMGLGGVILVSMVTILAFDIIKLVFKI
;
A
#
# COMPACT_ATOMS: atom_id res chain seq x y z
N MET A 1 -7.85 26.65 10.34
CA MET A 1 -7.16 25.81 11.35
C MET A 1 -6.20 26.73 12.09
N SER A 2 -6.16 26.74 13.43
CA SER A 2 -5.28 27.66 14.16
C SER A 2 -3.82 27.19 14.07
N GLU A 3 -2.88 28.13 13.96
CA GLU A 3 -1.43 27.89 13.91
C GLU A 3 -0.96 26.97 15.06
N ILE A 4 -1.54 27.14 16.24
CA ILE A 4 -1.26 26.34 17.46
C ILE A 4 -1.65 24.87 17.27
N LEU A 5 -2.79 24.58 16.64
CA LEU A 5 -3.20 23.21 16.35
C LEU A 5 -2.27 22.54 15.35
N LEU A 6 -1.77 23.28 14.35
CA LEU A 6 -0.81 22.77 13.37
C LEU A 6 0.52 22.39 14.03
N VAL A 7 1.06 23.26 14.90
CA VAL A 7 2.30 22.99 15.63
C VAL A 7 2.15 21.77 16.56
N GLN A 8 1.02 21.68 17.27
CA GLN A 8 0.73 20.52 18.12
C GLN A 8 0.65 19.22 17.31
N LEU A 9 0.00 19.25 16.14
CA LEU A 9 -0.11 18.10 15.25
C LEU A 9 1.27 17.64 14.75
N LEU A 10 2.13 18.60 14.36
CA LEU A 10 3.50 18.34 13.90
C LEU A 10 4.36 17.71 15.00
N ILE A 11 4.29 18.20 16.23
CA ILE A 11 5.04 17.65 17.35
C ILE A 11 4.60 16.21 17.65
N ILE A 12 3.29 15.96 17.67
CA ILE A 12 2.75 14.62 17.95
C ILE A 12 3.12 13.64 16.83
N THR A 13 2.97 14.03 15.57
CA THR A 13 3.36 13.17 14.44
C THR A 13 4.86 12.91 14.44
N ALA A 14 5.69 13.92 14.68
CA ALA A 14 7.14 13.75 14.80
C ALA A 14 7.52 12.78 15.92
N LEU A 15 6.91 12.90 17.11
CA LEU A 15 7.15 11.98 18.24
C LEU A 15 6.76 10.54 17.91
N ILE A 16 5.60 10.33 17.29
CA ILE A 16 5.12 9.00 16.89
C ILE A 16 6.07 8.40 15.85
N THR A 17 6.40 9.15 14.80
CA THR A 17 7.32 8.70 13.74
C THR A 17 8.70 8.35 14.31
N LEU A 18 9.26 9.21 15.18
CA LEU A 18 10.56 8.96 15.80
C LEU A 18 10.52 7.70 16.67
N SER A 19 9.44 7.52 17.44
CA SER A 19 9.26 6.36 18.32
C SER A 19 9.27 5.06 17.52
N PHE A 20 8.46 4.94 16.46
CA PHE A 20 8.44 3.74 15.61
C PHE A 20 9.77 3.49 14.89
N LYS A 21 10.48 4.56 14.49
CA LYS A 21 11.76 4.45 13.78
C LYS A 21 12.90 4.00 14.70
N LEU A 22 12.85 4.39 15.97
CA LEU A 22 13.84 4.03 16.98
C LEU A 22 13.49 2.74 17.74
N LEU A 23 12.23 2.33 17.74
CA LEU A 23 11.75 1.09 18.36
C LEU A 23 12.60 -0.15 18.00
N PRO A 24 12.99 -0.39 16.73
CA PRO A 24 13.86 -1.53 16.39
C PRO A 24 15.30 -1.41 16.92
N LEU A 25 15.78 -0.23 17.30
CA LEU A 25 17.10 -0.05 17.94
C LEU A 25 17.07 -0.43 19.43
N PHE A 26 15.92 -0.23 20.09
CA PHE A 26 15.75 -0.48 21.52
C PHE A 26 15.16 -1.86 21.83
N VAL A 27 14.35 -2.39 20.92
CA VAL A 27 13.77 -3.74 21.01
C VAL A 27 14.55 -4.63 20.05
N LYS A 28 15.60 -5.29 20.56
CA LYS A 28 16.15 -6.48 19.87
C LYS A 28 15.02 -7.49 19.78
N LEU A 29 14.65 -7.90 18.57
CA LEU A 29 13.56 -8.85 18.38
C LEU A 29 13.92 -10.12 19.18
N PRO A 30 13.09 -10.52 20.16
CA PRO A 30 13.38 -11.69 20.95
C PRO A 30 13.31 -12.92 20.04
N GLU A 31 14.46 -13.53 19.72
CA GLU A 31 14.54 -14.78 18.94
C GLU A 31 13.70 -15.90 19.58
N ASN A 32 13.50 -15.82 20.90
CA ASN A 32 12.74 -16.79 21.69
C ASN A 32 11.21 -16.75 21.48
N ASN A 33 10.64 -15.72 20.84
CA ASN A 33 9.20 -15.69 20.60
C ASN A 33 8.85 -15.42 19.11
N PRO A 34 8.48 -16.47 18.35
CA PRO A 34 8.18 -16.35 16.92
C PRO A 34 6.98 -15.44 16.62
N PHE A 35 6.08 -15.20 17.57
CA PHE A 35 4.95 -14.29 17.39
C PHE A 35 5.39 -12.83 17.33
N VAL A 36 6.23 -12.42 18.30
CA VAL A 36 6.74 -11.04 18.40
C VAL A 36 7.64 -10.72 17.19
N ASN A 37 8.45 -11.70 16.78
CA ASN A 37 9.29 -11.55 15.59
C ASN A 37 8.47 -11.28 14.32
N LYS A 38 7.46 -12.11 14.06
CA LYS A 38 6.56 -11.95 12.90
C LYS A 38 5.74 -10.67 12.95
N PHE A 39 5.36 -10.20 14.13
CA PHE A 39 4.62 -8.93 14.29
C PHE A 39 5.46 -7.73 13.85
N PHE A 40 6.69 -7.63 14.34
CA PHE A 40 7.60 -6.55 13.96
C PHE A 40 8.07 -6.66 12.50
N GLU A 41 8.19 -7.88 11.97
CA GLU A 41 8.47 -8.10 10.54
C GLU A 41 7.29 -7.67 9.65
N ALA A 42 6.05 -7.95 10.07
CA ALA A 42 4.83 -7.59 9.33
C ALA A 42 4.45 -6.11 9.44
N LEU A 43 4.91 -5.42 10.49
CA LEU A 43 4.58 -4.03 10.79
C LEU A 43 4.89 -3.07 9.61
N PRO A 44 6.13 -3.03 9.07
CA PRO A 44 6.46 -2.16 7.94
C PRO A 44 5.60 -2.42 6.70
N TYR A 45 5.37 -3.70 6.36
CA TYR A 45 4.54 -4.07 5.21
C TYR A 45 3.09 -3.65 5.40
N THR A 46 2.56 -3.80 6.62
CA THR A 46 1.17 -3.42 6.95
C THR A 46 0.98 -1.91 6.84
N VAL A 47 1.95 -1.12 7.33
CA VAL A 47 1.92 0.35 7.22
C VAL A 47 1.97 0.76 5.75
N LEU A 48 2.85 0.16 4.93
CA LEU A 48 2.90 0.44 3.49
C LEU A 48 1.58 0.13 2.79
N VAL A 49 0.94 -1.01 3.10
CA VAL A 49 -0.36 -1.37 2.53
C VAL A 49 -1.43 -0.38 2.96
N LEU A 50 -1.48 0.03 4.23
CA LEU A 50 -2.46 1.00 4.72
C LEU A 50 -2.31 2.38 4.06
N LEU A 51 -1.10 2.78 3.69
CA LEU A 51 -0.85 4.03 2.98
C LEU A 51 -1.22 3.93 1.50
N ILE A 52 -0.81 2.85 0.83
CA ILE A 52 -0.97 2.69 -0.62
C ILE A 52 -2.41 2.30 -0.99
N PHE A 53 -3.07 1.49 -0.18
CA PHE A 53 -4.37 0.91 -0.53
C PHE A 53 -5.47 1.96 -0.76
N PRO A 54 -5.68 2.95 0.12
CA PRO A 54 -6.63 4.03 -0.12
C PRO A 54 -6.27 4.84 -1.38
N ASP A 55 -4.99 5.10 -1.59
CA ASP A 55 -4.48 5.91 -2.71
C ASP A 55 -4.77 5.29 -4.08
N ILE A 56 -4.84 3.95 -4.16
CA ILE A 56 -5.23 3.25 -5.39
C ILE A 56 -6.65 3.64 -5.82
N PHE A 57 -7.59 3.74 -4.87
CA PHE A 57 -8.99 4.07 -5.16
C PHE A 57 -9.20 5.56 -5.44
N THR A 58 -8.48 6.44 -4.73
CA THR A 58 -8.57 7.89 -4.96
C THR A 58 -7.95 8.28 -6.31
N SER A 59 -6.82 7.67 -6.69
CA SER A 59 -6.11 7.97 -7.95
C SER A 59 -6.79 7.38 -9.19
N THR A 60 -7.42 6.20 -9.06
CA THR A 60 -8.12 5.54 -10.18
C THR A 60 -9.54 6.11 -10.39
N GLY A 61 -10.09 6.76 -9.36
CA GLY A 61 -11.43 7.34 -9.35
C GLY A 61 -12.48 6.41 -8.75
N THR A 62 -13.47 7.02 -8.08
CA THR A 62 -14.55 6.31 -7.35
C THR A 62 -15.71 5.84 -8.25
N GLY A 63 -15.65 6.11 -9.55
CA GLY A 63 -16.65 5.66 -10.50
C GLY A 63 -16.68 4.13 -10.66
N VAL A 64 -17.81 3.59 -11.11
CA VAL A 64 -18.01 2.13 -11.31
C VAL A 64 -16.91 1.52 -12.18
N PHE A 65 -16.49 2.20 -13.25
CA PHE A 65 -15.41 1.74 -14.11
C PHE A 65 -14.04 1.72 -13.42
N GLY A 66 -13.77 2.69 -12.54
CA GLY A 66 -12.53 2.75 -11.75
C GLY A 66 -12.45 1.59 -10.75
N LEU A 67 -13.56 1.28 -10.07
CA LEU A 67 -13.63 0.12 -9.18
C LEU A 67 -13.39 -1.20 -9.93
N ILE A 68 -14.06 -1.41 -11.07
CA ILE A 68 -13.88 -2.63 -11.89
C ILE A 68 -12.42 -2.78 -12.31
N LYS A 69 -11.77 -1.69 -12.72
CA LYS A 69 -10.35 -1.66 -13.10
C LYS A 69 -9.44 -2.07 -11.93
N VAL A 70 -9.67 -1.54 -10.73
CA VAL A 70 -8.87 -1.90 -9.54
C VAL A 70 -9.05 -3.37 -9.19
N PHE A 71 -10.29 -3.88 -9.16
CA PHE A 71 -10.55 -5.29 -8.88
C PHE A 71 -9.97 -6.23 -9.96
N ALA A 72 -10.04 -5.85 -11.23
CA ALA A 72 -9.41 -6.59 -12.31
C ALA A 72 -7.88 -6.65 -12.14
N GLY A 73 -7.25 -5.52 -11.78
CA GLY A 73 -5.81 -5.46 -11.48
C GLY A 73 -5.43 -6.37 -10.31
N ILE A 74 -6.18 -6.31 -9.21
CA ILE A 74 -5.98 -7.21 -8.05
C ILE A 74 -6.13 -8.67 -8.47
N GLY A 75 -7.17 -9.00 -9.25
CA GLY A 75 -7.41 -10.36 -9.74
C GLY A 75 -6.25 -10.90 -10.57
N VAL A 76 -5.70 -10.09 -11.48
CA VAL A 76 -4.51 -10.46 -12.28
C VAL A 76 -3.30 -10.69 -11.38
N ILE A 77 -3.04 -9.79 -10.42
CA ILE A 77 -1.93 -9.93 -9.48
C ILE A 77 -2.05 -11.23 -8.68
N VAL A 78 -3.22 -11.51 -8.12
CA VAL A 78 -3.48 -12.74 -7.34
C VAL A 78 -3.29 -13.97 -8.22
N TYR A 79 -3.87 -13.99 -9.42
CA TYR A 79 -3.75 -15.12 -10.35
C TYR A 79 -2.30 -15.44 -10.69
N PHE A 80 -1.50 -14.44 -11.07
CA PHE A 80 -0.09 -14.65 -11.42
C PHE A 80 0.80 -14.92 -10.21
N SER A 81 0.45 -14.39 -9.03
CA SER A 81 1.12 -14.71 -7.77
C SER A 81 0.91 -16.18 -7.37
N LEU A 82 -0.33 -16.70 -7.51
CA LEU A 82 -0.64 -18.12 -7.31
C LEU A 82 0.12 -19.03 -8.28
N LYS A 83 0.38 -18.56 -9.50
CA LYS A 83 1.18 -19.26 -10.51
C LYS A 83 2.69 -19.20 -10.23
N LYS A 84 3.12 -18.65 -9.08
CA LYS A 84 4.52 -18.49 -8.67
C LYS A 84 5.38 -17.71 -9.69
N MET A 85 4.79 -16.76 -10.40
CA MET A 85 5.56 -15.90 -11.30
C MET A 85 6.42 -14.92 -10.48
N GLY A 86 7.61 -14.61 -10.96
CA GLY A 86 8.51 -13.67 -10.25
C GLY A 86 7.86 -12.31 -10.06
N LEU A 87 8.15 -11.65 -8.93
CA LEU A 87 7.55 -10.36 -8.54
C LEU A 87 7.61 -9.31 -9.65
N GLY A 88 8.76 -9.18 -10.33
CA GLY A 88 8.92 -8.23 -11.43
C GLY A 88 7.97 -8.50 -12.60
N GLY A 89 7.73 -9.77 -12.92
CA GLY A 89 6.78 -10.16 -13.98
C GLY A 89 5.33 -9.85 -13.58
N VAL A 90 4.96 -10.10 -12.33
CA VAL A 90 3.62 -9.79 -11.81
C VAL A 90 3.35 -8.28 -11.88
N ILE A 91 4.34 -7.46 -11.52
CA ILE A 91 4.24 -5.98 -11.58
C ILE A 91 4.09 -5.50 -13.02
N LEU A 92 4.88 -6.03 -13.96
CA LEU A 92 4.79 -5.61 -15.37
C LEU A 92 3.42 -5.96 -15.99
N VAL A 93 2.94 -7.19 -15.77
CA VAL A 93 1.66 -7.65 -16.34
C VAL A 93 0.48 -6.89 -15.74
N SER A 94 0.50 -6.62 -14.44
CA SER A 94 -0.57 -5.85 -13.79
C SER A 94 -0.57 -4.40 -14.26
N MET A 95 0.60 -3.78 -14.44
CA MET A 95 0.73 -2.42 -14.96
C MET A 95 0.19 -2.31 -16.39
N VAL A 96 0.54 -3.25 -17.27
CA VAL A 96 0.02 -3.29 -18.65
C VAL A 96 -1.50 -3.45 -18.67
N THR A 97 -2.05 -4.29 -17.78
CA THR A 97 -3.50 -4.48 -17.67
C THR A 97 -4.20 -3.19 -17.28
N ILE A 98 -3.71 -2.52 -16.24
CA ILE A 98 -4.25 -1.23 -15.77
C ILE A 98 -4.18 -0.17 -16.88
N LEU A 99 -3.07 -0.08 -17.60
CA LEU A 99 -2.93 0.85 -18.73
C LEU A 99 -3.89 0.53 -19.88
N ALA A 100 -4.12 -0.75 -20.18
CA ALA A 100 -5.08 -1.15 -21.21
C ALA A 100 -6.50 -0.68 -20.88
N PHE A 101 -6.92 -0.77 -19.61
CA PHE A 101 -8.20 -0.23 -19.16
C PHE A 101 -8.30 1.30 -19.32
N ASP A 102 -7.22 2.03 -19.06
CA ASP A 102 -7.20 3.49 -19.28
C ASP A 102 -7.29 3.86 -20.76
N ILE A 103 -6.59 3.11 -21.63
CA ILE A 103 -6.67 3.32 -23.08
C ILE A 103 -8.09 3.04 -23.58
N ILE A 104 -8.74 1.96 -23.12
CA ILE A 104 -10.13 1.64 -23.48
C ILE A 104 -11.05 2.78 -23.06
N LYS A 105 -10.91 3.27 -21.83
CA LYS A 105 -11.67 4.40 -21.33
C LYS A 105 -11.51 5.64 -22.21
N LEU A 106 -10.26 5.97 -22.55
CA LEU A 106 -9.93 7.11 -23.40
C LEU A 106 -10.51 6.97 -24.82
N VAL A 107 -10.41 5.78 -25.44
CA VAL A 107 -10.90 5.49 -26.79
C VAL A 107 -12.43 5.56 -26.86
N PHE A 108 -13.12 5.03 -25.86
CA PHE A 108 -14.59 5.05 -25.81
C PHE A 108 -15.17 6.32 -25.21
N LYS A 109 -14.33 7.22 -24.68
CA LYS A 109 -14.70 8.51 -24.08
C LYS A 109 -15.79 8.37 -22.99
N ILE A 110 -15.70 7.28 -22.24
CA ILE A 110 -16.50 6.94 -21.04
C ILE A 110 -15.71 7.38 -19.79
#